data_AF-A0A972DBI4-F1
#
_entry.id   AF-A0A972DBI4-F1
#
_cell.length_a   1.000
_cell.length_b   1.000
_cell.length_c   1.000
_cell.angle_alpha   90.00
_cell.angle_beta   90.00
_cell.angle_gamma   90.00
#
_symmetry.space_group_name_H-M   'P 1'
#
loop_
_entity.id
_entity.type
_entity.pdbx_description
1 polymer ?
#
loop_
_entity_poly.entity_id
_entity_poly.type
_entity_poly.pdbx_seq_one_letter_code
_entity_poly.pdbx_strand_id
1 'polypeptide(L)'
;MKLLSLALAFTLTSLAPFQCSKPDPNKRPEDSAPQALFLLSERFHEAGDEGARRLVLETIVERYPSSREAQRAKLALEGRDVSSEPSSGDEAAN
;
A
#
# COMPACT_ATOMS: atom_id res chain seq x y z
N MET A 1 -34.56 32.84 -1.81
CA MET A 1 -33.39 32.07 -2.32
C MET A 1 -32.34 31.74 -1.25
N LYS A 2 -32.13 32.55 -0.20
CA LYS A 2 -31.20 32.23 0.91
C LYS A 2 -31.62 31.04 1.81
N LEU A 3 -32.92 30.76 1.92
CA LEU A 3 -33.44 29.65 2.72
C LEU A 3 -33.20 28.27 2.08
N LEU A 4 -33.06 28.22 0.76
CA LEU A 4 -32.75 26.97 0.04
C LEU A 4 -31.30 26.51 0.31
N SER A 5 -30.38 27.47 0.44
CA SER A 5 -28.95 27.21 0.72
C SER A 5 -28.72 26.64 2.12
N LEU A 6 -29.56 26.99 3.10
CA LEU A 6 -29.43 26.51 4.47
C LEU A 6 -29.90 25.04 4.63
N ALA A 7 -30.90 24.62 3.84
CA ALA A 7 -31.41 23.26 3.86
C ALA A 7 -30.42 22.24 3.27
N LEU A 8 -29.62 22.65 2.27
CA LEU A 8 -28.62 21.79 1.64
C LEU A 8 -27.43 21.48 2.56
N ALA A 9 -27.05 22.42 3.43
CA ALA A 9 -25.94 22.20 4.37
C ALA A 9 -26.29 21.20 5.49
N PHE A 10 -27.56 21.10 5.87
CA PHE A 10 -28.03 20.23 6.96
C PHE A 10 -28.16 18.76 6.54
N THR A 11 -28.29 18.47 5.23
CA THR A 11 -28.39 17.09 4.72
C THR A 11 -27.02 16.41 4.62
N LEU A 12 -25.93 17.17 4.40
CA LEU A 12 -24.58 16.59 4.29
C LEU A 12 -24.00 16.13 5.63
N THR A 13 -24.41 16.72 6.76
CA THR A 13 -23.90 16.31 8.09
C THR A 13 -24.58 15.07 8.66
N SER A 14 -25.76 14.69 8.15
CA SER A 14 -26.54 13.56 8.67
C SER A 14 -26.06 12.18 8.17
N LEU A 15 -25.24 12.12 7.12
CA LEU A 15 -24.66 10.87 6.59
C LEU A 15 -23.23 10.59 7.10
N ALA A 16 -22.68 11.43 7.99
CA ALA A 16 -21.38 11.20 8.62
C ALA A 16 -21.19 9.81 9.26
N PRO A 17 -22.18 9.19 9.96
CA PRO A 17 -21.93 7.91 10.64
C PRO A 17 -21.75 6.72 9.69
N PHE A 18 -22.22 6.81 8.44
CA PHE A 18 -22.08 5.71 7.46
C PHE A 18 -20.71 5.70 6.77
N GLN A 19 -19.92 6.78 6.87
CA GLN A 19 -18.58 6.87 6.30
C GLN A 19 -17.49 6.29 7.22
N CYS A 20 -17.84 5.93 8.47
CA CYS A 20 -16.95 5.30 9.44
C CYS A 20 -17.35 3.84 9.71
N SER A 21 -17.49 3.02 8.66
CA SER A 21 -17.65 1.58 8.84
C SER A 21 -16.31 0.97 9.27
N LYS A 22 -16.27 0.28 10.42
CA LYS A 22 -15.06 -0.43 10.86
C LYS A 22 -14.74 -1.52 9.84
N PRO A 23 -13.47 -1.64 9.37
CA PRO A 23 -13.05 -2.78 8.57
C PRO A 23 -13.38 -4.09 9.32
N ASP A 24 -13.89 -5.08 8.59
CA ASP A 24 -14.15 -6.41 9.15
C ASP A 24 -12.83 -6.99 9.70
N PRO A 25 -12.73 -7.24 11.02
CA PRO A 25 -11.49 -7.73 11.63
C PRO A 25 -11.10 -9.13 11.15
N ASN A 26 -12.04 -9.88 10.54
CA ASN A 26 -11.78 -11.20 9.96
C ASN A 26 -11.32 -11.13 8.50
N LYS A 27 -11.34 -9.94 7.88
CA LYS A 27 -10.72 -9.74 6.56
C LYS A 27 -9.23 -9.50 6.75
N ARG A 28 -8.43 -10.35 6.09
CA ARG A 28 -7.01 -10.10 5.91
C ARG A 28 -6.85 -8.82 5.08
N PRO A 29 -5.99 -7.87 5.48
CA PRO A 29 -5.62 -6.79 4.59
C PRO A 29 -4.96 -7.41 3.36
N GLU A 30 -5.60 -7.24 2.21
CA GLU A 30 -5.01 -7.63 0.93
C GLU A 30 -3.79 -6.76 0.68
N ASP A 31 -2.69 -7.37 0.21
CA ASP A 31 -1.52 -6.60 -0.20
C ASP A 31 -1.94 -5.61 -1.28
N SER A 32 -1.58 -4.35 -1.10
CA SER A 32 -1.77 -3.38 -2.17
C SER A 32 -0.92 -3.80 -3.38
N ALA A 33 -1.37 -3.49 -4.60
CA ALA A 33 -0.59 -3.78 -5.81
C ALA A 33 0.90 -3.37 -5.73
N PRO A 34 1.28 -2.16 -5.25
CA PRO A 34 2.69 -1.81 -5.08
C PRO A 34 3.42 -2.66 -4.03
N GLN A 35 2.74 -3.08 -2.95
CA GLN A 35 3.30 -3.96 -1.92
C GLN A 35 3.60 -5.36 -2.47
N ALA A 36 2.66 -5.96 -3.19
CA ALA A 36 2.86 -7.26 -3.83
C ALA A 36 4.01 -7.23 -4.85
N LEU A 37 4.10 -6.15 -5.65
CA LEU A 37 5.22 -5.95 -6.57
C LEU A 37 6.56 -5.80 -5.84
N PHE A 38 6.60 -5.06 -4.73
CA PHE A 38 7.84 -4.94 -3.97
C PHE A 38 8.29 -6.30 -3.40
N LEU A 39 7.35 -7.10 -2.87
CA LEU A 39 7.67 -8.47 -2.42
C LEU A 39 8.17 -9.36 -3.57
N LEU A 40 7.63 -9.17 -4.78
CA LEU A 40 8.11 -9.87 -5.97
C LEU A 40 9.55 -9.46 -6.35
N SER A 41 9.90 -8.17 -6.25
CA SER A 41 11.27 -7.73 -6.52
C SER A 41 12.27 -8.33 -5.53
N GLU A 42 11.90 -8.45 -4.25
CA GLU A 42 12.76 -9.07 -3.24
C GLU A 42 12.98 -10.57 -3.54
N ARG A 43 11.95 -11.29 -4.01
CA ARG A 43 12.11 -12.70 -4.44
C ARG A 43 13.06 -12.82 -5.64
N PHE A 44 13.02 -11.86 -6.57
CA PHE A 44 13.99 -11.84 -7.68
C PHE A 44 15.41 -11.55 -7.19
N HIS A 45 15.57 -10.66 -6.20
CA HIS A 45 16.86 -10.41 -5.56
C HIS A 45 17.41 -11.68 -4.91
N GLU A 46 16.60 -12.37 -4.10
CA GLU A 46 16.96 -13.64 -3.45
C GLU A 46 17.32 -14.73 -4.46
N ALA A 47 16.67 -14.74 -5.63
CA ALA A 47 16.97 -15.65 -6.72
C ALA A 47 18.19 -15.23 -7.57
N GLY A 48 18.79 -14.06 -7.30
CA GLY A 48 19.89 -13.49 -8.08
C GLY A 48 19.49 -12.93 -9.45
N ASP A 49 18.20 -12.80 -9.73
CA ASP A 49 17.68 -12.20 -10.96
C ASP A 49 17.57 -10.67 -10.81
N GLU A 50 18.72 -10.00 -10.88
CA GLU A 50 18.79 -8.54 -10.78
C GLU A 50 18.11 -7.82 -11.95
N GLY A 51 17.95 -8.49 -13.10
CA GLY A 51 17.24 -7.94 -14.25
C GLY A 51 15.74 -7.85 -13.97
N ALA A 52 15.14 -8.95 -13.53
CA ALA A 52 13.73 -8.98 -13.16
C ALA A 52 13.44 -8.10 -11.94
N ARG A 53 14.33 -8.10 -10.94
CA ARG A 53 14.24 -7.19 -9.79
C ARG A 53 14.13 -5.74 -10.25
N ARG A 54 15.08 -5.28 -11.07
CA ARG A 54 15.12 -3.89 -11.55
C ARG A 54 13.84 -3.51 -12.30
N LEU A 55 13.38 -4.37 -13.20
CA LEU A 55 12.16 -4.14 -13.99
C LEU A 55 10.93 -3.93 -13.08
N VAL A 56 10.79 -4.74 -12.03
CA VAL A 56 9.70 -4.62 -11.08
C VAL A 56 9.80 -3.33 -10.28
N LEU A 57 11.00 -2.98 -9.79
CA LEU A 57 11.22 -1.73 -9.04
C LEU A 57 10.90 -0.50 -9.89
N GLU A 58 11.32 -0.47 -11.16
CA GLU A 58 10.99 0.61 -12.11
C GLU A 58 9.47 0.69 -12.33
N THR A 59 8.79 -0.46 -12.48
CA THR A 59 7.33 -0.52 -12.60
C THR A 59 6.62 0.09 -11.39
N ILE A 60 7.13 -0.13 -10.19
CA ILE A 60 6.57 0.46 -8.96
C ILE A 60 6.69 1.98 -9.00
N VAL A 61 7.87 2.51 -9.36
CA VAL A 61 8.13 3.95 -9.44
C VAL A 61 7.27 4.62 -10.50
N GLU A 62 7.11 3.99 -11.66
CA GLU A 62 6.36 4.54 -12.79
C GLU A 62 4.85 4.50 -12.54
N ARG A 63 4.32 3.35 -12.13
CA ARG A 63 2.86 3.15 -12.04
C ARG A 63 2.25 3.50 -10.70
N TYR A 64 3.04 3.53 -9.63
CA TYR A 64 2.59 3.80 -8.27
C TYR A 64 3.44 4.89 -7.56
N PRO A 65 3.64 6.07 -8.18
CA PRO A 65 4.65 7.04 -7.73
C PRO A 65 4.40 7.63 -6.33
N SER A 66 3.16 7.59 -5.84
CA SER A 66 2.76 8.08 -4.51
C SER A 66 2.73 6.99 -3.43
N SER A 67 3.01 5.73 -3.79
CA SER A 67 3.06 4.62 -2.84
C SER A 67 4.30 4.69 -1.95
N ARG A 68 4.22 4.11 -0.75
CA ARG A 68 5.38 3.95 0.14
C ARG A 68 6.47 3.13 -0.54
N GLU A 69 6.05 2.12 -1.30
CA GLU A 69 6.92 1.19 -2.01
C GLU A 69 7.68 1.88 -3.14
N ALA A 70 7.13 2.90 -3.79
CA ALA A 70 7.87 3.68 -4.78
C ALA A 70 9.09 4.40 -4.17
N GLN A 71 8.98 4.87 -2.92
CA GLN A 71 10.14 5.45 -2.23
C GLN A 71 11.18 4.38 -1.89
N ARG A 72 10.75 3.21 -1.41
CA ARG A 72 11.65 2.06 -1.17
C ARG A 72 12.31 1.58 -2.46
N ALA A 73 11.56 1.54 -3.56
CA ALA A 73 12.04 1.09 -4.86
C ALA A 73 13.12 2.03 -5.43
N LYS A 74 12.96 3.34 -5.27
CA LYS A 74 14.01 4.31 -5.63
C LYS A 74 15.29 4.06 -4.85
N LEU A 75 15.20 3.84 -3.53
CA LEU A 75 16.37 3.52 -2.70
C LEU A 75 17.04 2.22 -3.14
N ALA A 76 16.26 1.17 -3.41
CA ALA A 76 16.77 -0.11 -3.91
C ALA A 76 17.47 0.03 -5.28
N LEU A 77 16.92 0.85 -6.20
CA LEU A 77 17.55 1.16 -7.49
C LEU A 77 18.86 1.96 -7.34
N GLU A 78 19.00 2.75 -6.27
CA GLU A 78 20.24 3.42 -5.88
C GLU A 78 21.26 2.49 -5.21
N GLY A 79 20.94 1.19 -5.05
CA GLY A 79 21.78 0.23 -4.32
C GLY A 79 21.75 0.42 -2.80
N ARG A 80 20.75 1.14 -2.29
CA ARG A 80 20.52 1.34 -0.86
C ARG A 80 19.44 0.34 -0.43
N ASP A 81 19.87 -0.89 -0.17
CA ASP A 81 18.97 -1.94 0.28
C ASP A 81 18.44 -1.61 1.68
N VAL A 82 17.19 -1.18 1.74
CA VAL A 82 16.39 -1.15 2.96
C VAL A 82 15.93 -2.57 3.21
N SER A 83 16.84 -3.38 3.78
CA SER A 83 16.58 -4.75 4.21
C SER A 83 15.23 -4.81 4.91
N SER A 84 14.30 -5.55 4.31
CA SER A 84 13.02 -5.86 4.90
C SER A 84 13.31 -6.61 6.20
N GLU A 85 13.11 -5.99 7.37
CA GLU A 85 13.02 -6.75 8.61
C GLU A 85 12.02 -7.90 8.39
N PRO A 86 12.39 -9.15 8.71
CA PRO A 86 11.49 -10.27 8.53
C PRO A 86 10.28 -10.01 9.43
N SER A 87 9.11 -9.88 8.79
CA SER A 87 7.83 -9.97 9.47
C SER A 87 7.75 -11.36 10.10
N SER A 88 8.24 -11.47 11.33
CA SER A 88 8.06 -12.61 12.21
C SER A 88 6.56 -12.73 12.49
N GLY A 89 5.91 -13.52 11.65
CA GLY A 89 4.57 -14.08 11.87
C GLY A 89 4.64 -15.55 12.27
N ASP A 90 5.77 -15.99 12.84
CA ASP A 90 5.88 -17.26 13.53
C ASP A 90 5.32 -17.10 14.95
N GLU A 91 4.00 -17.12 15.07
CA GLU A 91 3.34 -17.45 16.34
C GLU A 91 2.43 -18.66 16.10
N ALA A 92 3.08 -19.80 15.89
CA ALA A 92 2.53 -21.08 16.28
C ALA A 92 2.68 -21.22 17.80
N ALA A 93 1.58 -21.21 18.53
CA ALA A 93 1.54 -21.69 19.92
C ALA A 93 0.17 -22.33 20.22
N ASN A 94 0.18 -23.67 20.12
CA ASN A 94 -0.56 -24.69 20.88
C ASN A 94 -1.90 -24.31 21.54
#